data_AF-A0A382E5F2-F1
#
_entry.id   AF-A0A382E5F2-F1
#
_cell.length_a   1.000
_cell.length_b   1.000
_cell.length_c   1.000
_cell.angle_alpha   90.00
_cell.angle_beta   90.00
_cell.angle_gamma   90.00
#
_symmetry.space_group_name_H-M   'P 1'
#
loop_
_entity.id
_entity.type
_entity.pdbx_description
1 polymer ?
#
loop_
_entity_poly.entity_id
_entity_poly.type
_entity_poly.pdbx_seq_one_letter_code
_entity_poly.pdbx_strand_id
1 'polypeptide(L)'
;MASNFFLVHHTFKPGMAEKWWANMKNYDETKQNIHLENQIEAGVYCHTFMPTSMEGPMFCIWEAKEGVSDSEFQNFIDGPNAIGVHMGLDQPLNNHCQKIDHDLIGGEGPYPRRF
;
A
#
# COMPACT_ATOMS: atom_id res chain seq x y z
N MET A 1 17.94 -6.10 -8.91
CA MET A 1 16.78 -6.30 -9.80
C MET A 1 16.07 -4.96 -9.92
N ALA A 2 15.47 -4.62 -11.06
CA ALA A 2 14.89 -3.28 -11.24
C ALA A 2 13.48 -3.24 -10.64
N SER A 3 13.30 -2.73 -9.42
CA SER A 3 11.97 -2.51 -8.84
C SER A 3 11.46 -1.08 -9.07
N ASN A 4 10.14 -0.92 -9.12
CA ASN A 4 9.48 0.38 -9.17
C ASN A 4 9.00 0.77 -7.77
N PHE A 5 9.00 2.07 -7.47
CA PHE A 5 8.43 2.57 -6.22
C PHE A 5 7.19 3.41 -6.48
N PHE A 6 6.25 3.37 -5.55
CA PHE A 6 4.99 4.11 -5.61
C PHE A 6 4.76 4.85 -4.30
N LEU A 7 4.41 6.13 -4.39
CA LEU A 7 3.73 6.85 -3.32
C LEU A 7 2.23 6.56 -3.44
N VAL A 8 1.65 5.98 -2.41
CA VAL A 8 0.20 5.75 -2.36
C VAL A 8 -0.42 6.76 -1.42
N HIS A 9 -1.31 7.58 -1.97
CA HIS A 9 -2.12 8.54 -1.23
C HIS A 9 -3.49 7.90 -0.92
N HIS A 10 -3.68 7.53 0.34
CA HIS A 10 -4.91 6.95 0.85
C HIS A 10 -5.81 8.04 1.43
N THR A 11 -7.06 8.10 0.97
CA THR A 11 -8.09 8.98 1.54
C THR A 11 -9.28 8.16 2.02
N PHE A 12 -9.79 8.43 3.21
CA PHE A 12 -10.98 7.73 3.69
C PHE A 12 -12.20 8.09 2.84
N LYS A 13 -13.00 7.08 2.51
CA LYS A 13 -14.38 7.32 2.08
C LYS A 13 -15.18 7.90 3.28
N PRO A 14 -16.23 8.69 3.04
CA PRO A 14 -16.99 9.34 4.11
C PRO A 14 -17.41 8.38 5.22
N GLY A 15 -17.07 8.71 6.47
CA GLY A 15 -17.44 7.93 7.66
C GLY A 15 -16.64 6.63 7.87
N MET A 16 -15.62 6.33 7.06
CA MET A 16 -14.86 5.08 7.19
C MET A 16 -13.69 5.15 8.19
N ALA A 17 -13.21 6.34 8.53
CA ALA A 17 -12.00 6.53 9.34
C ALA A 17 -12.07 5.79 10.69
N GLU A 18 -13.11 6.05 11.49
CA GLU A 18 -13.29 5.41 12.81
C GLU A 18 -13.28 3.89 12.71
N LYS A 19 -14.04 3.32 11.76
CA LYS A 19 -14.14 1.87 11.55
C LYS A 19 -12.81 1.28 11.11
N TRP A 20 -12.07 1.95 10.24
CA TRP A 20 -10.76 1.51 9.78
C TRP A 20 -9.75 1.47 10.92
N TRP A 21 -9.67 2.53 11.73
CA TRP A 21 -8.79 2.58 12.91
C TRP A 21 -9.18 1.55 13.97
N ALA A 22 -10.48 1.30 14.17
CA ALA A 22 -10.95 0.24 15.06
C ALA A 22 -10.51 -1.15 14.56
N ASN A 23 -10.58 -1.41 13.26
CA ASN A 23 -10.09 -2.66 12.68
C ASN A 23 -8.57 -2.79 12.76
N MET A 24 -7.82 -1.69 12.58
CA MET A 24 -6.35 -1.69 12.71
C MET A 24 -5.90 -2.11 14.12
N LYS A 25 -6.60 -1.67 15.17
CA LYS A 25 -6.31 -2.11 16.55
C LYS A 25 -6.53 -3.61 16.76
N ASN A 26 -7.37 -4.23 15.94
CA ASN A 26 -7.71 -5.65 15.98
C ASN A 26 -7.03 -6.44 14.84
N TYR A 27 -5.96 -5.90 14.27
CA TYR A 27 -5.23 -6.50 13.17
C TYR A 27 -4.24 -7.54 13.68
N ASP A 28 -4.74 -8.77 13.85
CA ASP A 28 -3.99 -9.91 14.39
C ASP A 28 -2.92 -10.47 13.44
N GLU A 29 -2.08 -11.35 13.97
CA GLU A 29 -0.99 -12.03 13.26
C GLU A 29 -1.48 -12.84 12.05
N THR A 30 -2.69 -13.42 12.12
CA THR A 30 -3.22 -14.22 11.02
C THR A 30 -3.52 -13.34 9.80
N LYS A 31 -4.15 -12.18 10.01
CA LYS A 31 -4.39 -11.19 8.94
C LYS A 31 -3.09 -10.58 8.44
N GLN A 32 -2.11 -10.37 9.31
CA GLN A 32 -0.77 -9.91 8.92
C GLN A 32 -0.08 -10.90 7.98
N ASN A 33 -0.13 -12.20 8.29
CA ASN A 33 0.44 -13.25 7.45
C ASN A 33 -0.25 -13.37 6.11
N ILE A 34 -1.59 -13.38 6.08
CA ILE A 34 -2.36 -13.37 4.82
C ILE A 34 -2.01 -12.15 3.98
N HIS A 35 -1.88 -10.97 4.60
CA HIS A 35 -1.50 -9.77 3.87
C HIS A 35 -0.09 -9.86 3.29
N LEU A 36 0.86 -10.42 4.04
CA LEU A 36 2.23 -10.62 3.57
C LEU A 36 2.27 -11.64 2.41
N GLU A 37 1.52 -12.73 2.50
CA GLU A 37 1.39 -13.71 1.42
C GLU A 37 0.83 -13.08 0.15
N ASN A 38 -0.27 -12.32 0.27
CA ASN A 38 -0.86 -11.60 -0.85
C ASN A 38 0.10 -10.58 -1.48
N GLN A 39 0.90 -9.89 -0.67
CA GLN A 39 1.96 -8.98 -1.13
C GLN A 39 3.03 -9.73 -1.93
N ILE A 40 3.49 -10.87 -1.41
CA ILE A 40 4.50 -11.71 -2.08
C ILE A 40 3.98 -12.24 -3.41
N GLU A 41 2.74 -12.75 -3.44
CA GLU A 41 2.10 -13.27 -4.65
C GLU A 41 1.93 -12.19 -5.72
N ALA A 42 1.52 -10.98 -5.31
CA ALA A 42 1.39 -9.84 -6.22
C ALA A 42 2.74 -9.18 -6.58
N GLY A 43 3.85 -9.59 -5.96
CA GLY A 43 5.17 -9.00 -6.19
C GLY A 43 5.26 -7.55 -5.73
N VAL A 44 4.59 -7.19 -4.64
CA VAL A 44 4.60 -5.84 -4.07
C VAL A 44 4.99 -5.87 -2.59
N TYR A 45 5.44 -4.74 -2.06
CA TYR A 45 5.83 -4.63 -0.66
C TYR A 45 5.63 -3.21 -0.12
N CYS A 46 5.04 -3.07 1.05
CA CYS A 46 4.91 -1.78 1.73
C CYS A 46 6.15 -1.51 2.59
N HIS A 47 6.90 -0.45 2.29
CA HIS A 47 8.08 -0.04 3.07
C HIS A 47 7.71 0.79 4.29
N THR A 48 6.72 1.67 4.16
CA THR A 48 6.35 2.58 5.23
C THR A 48 4.89 2.99 5.15
N PHE A 49 4.31 3.23 6.32
CA PHE A 49 2.96 3.75 6.51
C PHE A 49 3.05 5.05 7.32
N MET A 50 2.55 6.15 6.74
CA MET A 50 2.69 7.51 7.29
C MET A 50 1.32 8.20 7.34
N PRO A 51 0.53 8.00 8.42
CA PRO A 51 -0.73 8.72 8.61
C PRO A 51 -0.49 10.17 9.00
N THR A 52 -1.27 11.11 8.46
CA THR A 52 -1.14 12.54 8.81
C THR A 52 -2.16 13.02 9.83
N SER A 53 -3.31 12.35 9.93
CA SER A 53 -4.35 12.62 10.93
C SER A 53 -5.29 11.42 11.07
N MET A 54 -6.21 11.47 12.05
CA MET A 54 -7.26 10.44 12.21
C MET A 54 -8.21 10.37 11.01
N GLU A 55 -8.50 11.51 10.36
CA GLU A 55 -9.35 11.59 9.16
C GLU A 55 -8.52 11.51 7.86
N GLY A 56 -7.23 11.21 7.99
CA GLY A 56 -6.30 11.15 6.88
C GLY A 56 -5.83 12.53 6.37
N PRO A 57 -5.22 12.58 5.18
CA PRO A 57 -4.83 11.41 4.40
C PRO A 57 -3.75 10.54 5.08
N MET A 58 -3.45 9.42 4.45
CA MET A 58 -2.31 8.60 4.82
C MET A 58 -1.45 8.36 3.57
N PHE A 59 -0.15 8.29 3.76
CA PHE A 59 0.79 8.05 2.68
C PHE A 59 1.57 6.78 2.92
N CYS A 60 1.71 5.94 1.90
CA CYS A 60 2.60 4.79 1.95
C CYS A 60 3.64 4.86 0.85
N ILE A 61 4.83 4.33 1.12
CA ILE A 61 5.78 4.00 0.06
C ILE A 61 5.74 2.50 -0.16
N TRP A 62 5.45 2.13 -1.40
CA TRP A 62 5.40 0.75 -1.86
C TRP A 62 6.49 0.50 -2.90
N GLU A 63 6.94 -0.73 -2.94
CA GLU A 63 7.83 -1.26 -3.97
C GLU A 63 7.07 -2.33 -4.75
N ALA A 64 7.21 -2.32 -6.07
CA ALA A 64 6.72 -3.37 -6.95
C ALA A 64 7.91 -3.99 -7.67
N LYS A 65 7.93 -5.33 -7.74
CA LYS A 65 8.93 -6.10 -8.46
C LYS A 65 8.93 -5.74 -9.95
N GLU A 66 10.08 -5.93 -10.60
CA GLU A 66 10.20 -5.82 -12.05
C GLU A 66 9.08 -6.60 -12.78
N GLY A 67 8.46 -5.96 -13.76
CA GLY A 67 7.38 -6.56 -14.56
C GLY A 67 5.97 -6.29 -14.03
N VAL A 68 5.80 -5.87 -12.77
CA VAL A 68 4.49 -5.39 -12.29
C VAL A 68 4.19 -4.05 -12.92
N SER A 69 3.12 -3.97 -13.71
CA SER A 69 2.66 -2.73 -14.33
C SER A 69 1.98 -1.80 -13.33
N ASP A 70 1.94 -0.51 -13.67
CA ASP A 70 1.29 0.52 -12.85
C ASP A 70 -0.21 0.19 -12.62
N SER A 71 -0.89 -0.39 -13.62
CA SER A 71 -2.29 -0.83 -13.49
C SER A 71 -2.46 -2.06 -12.60
N GLU A 72 -1.55 -3.03 -12.67
CA GLU A 72 -1.59 -4.20 -11.78
C GLU A 72 -1.36 -3.78 -10.33
N PHE A 73 -0.43 -2.86 -10.10
CA PHE A 73 -0.20 -2.29 -8.77
C PHE A 73 -1.44 -1.55 -8.23
N GLN A 74 -2.04 -0.65 -9.02
CA GLN A 74 -3.27 0.05 -8.62
C GLN A 74 -4.41 -0.94 -8.34
N ASN A 75 -4.61 -1.95 -9.20
CA ASN A 75 -5.64 -2.98 -9.01
C ASN A 75 -5.42 -3.80 -7.74
N PHE A 76 -4.16 -4.10 -7.37
CA PHE A 76 -3.86 -4.75 -6.10
C PHE A 76 -4.27 -3.87 -4.92
N ILE A 77 -3.82 -2.60 -4.90
CA ILE A 77 -4.05 -1.66 -3.80
C ILE A 77 -5.54 -1.35 -3.58
N ASP A 78 -6.35 -1.31 -4.65
CA ASP A 78 -7.80 -1.13 -4.58
C ASP A 78 -8.57 -2.44 -4.36
N GLY A 79 -7.88 -3.57 -4.50
CA GLY A 79 -8.48 -4.90 -4.51
C GLY A 79 -8.63 -5.52 -3.12
N PRO A 80 -9.47 -6.56 -3.00
CA PRO A 80 -9.69 -7.26 -1.74
C PRO A 80 -8.43 -7.95 -1.19
N ASN A 81 -7.45 -8.24 -2.05
CA ASN A 81 -6.18 -8.86 -1.66
C ASN A 81 -5.26 -7.91 -0.88
N ALA A 82 -5.44 -6.59 -1.00
CA ALA A 82 -4.79 -5.60 -0.13
C ALA A 82 -5.51 -5.49 1.24
N ILE A 83 -5.75 -6.64 1.88
CA ILE A 83 -6.47 -6.71 3.17
C ILE A 83 -5.85 -5.84 4.25
N GLY A 84 -4.51 -5.68 4.26
CA GLY A 84 -3.78 -4.80 5.17
C GLY A 84 -3.73 -3.33 4.74
N VAL A 85 -4.20 -2.97 3.55
CA VAL A 85 -4.51 -1.57 3.21
C VAL A 85 -5.92 -1.22 3.69
N HIS A 86 -6.85 -2.16 3.52
CA HIS A 86 -8.26 -1.95 3.83
C HIS A 86 -8.67 -2.36 5.25
N MET A 87 -7.75 -2.89 6.05
CA MET A 87 -8.03 -3.42 7.39
C MET A 87 -9.21 -4.40 7.41
N GLY A 88 -9.34 -5.24 6.36
CA GLY A 88 -10.43 -6.21 6.21
C GLY A 88 -11.82 -5.59 5.96
N LEU A 89 -11.91 -4.30 5.66
CA LEU A 89 -13.15 -3.66 5.22
C LEU A 89 -13.28 -3.71 3.70
N ASP A 90 -14.52 -3.63 3.22
CA ASP A 90 -14.80 -3.53 1.79
C ASP A 90 -14.49 -2.12 1.28
N GLN A 91 -13.30 -1.96 0.67
CA GLN A 91 -12.79 -0.74 0.04
C GLN A 91 -13.07 0.58 0.82
N PRO A 92 -12.59 0.73 2.07
CA PRO A 92 -12.82 1.93 2.89
C PRO A 92 -12.07 3.19 2.44
N LEU A 93 -11.14 3.04 1.50
CA LEU A 93 -10.23 4.09 1.03
C LEU A 93 -10.45 4.35 -0.46
N ASN A 94 -10.19 5.59 -0.90
CA ASN A 94 -9.82 5.86 -2.29
C ASN A 94 -8.29 5.98 -2.33
N ASN A 95 -7.64 5.10 -3.10
CA ASN A 95 -6.20 5.09 -3.21
C ASN A 95 -5.76 5.70 -4.54
N HIS A 96 -4.79 6.60 -4.49
CA HIS A 96 -4.12 7.09 -5.67
C HIS A 96 -2.66 6.65 -5.64
N CYS A 97 -2.29 5.75 -6.55
CA CYS A 97 -0.92 5.25 -6.67
C CYS A 97 -0.14 6.11 -7.66
N GLN A 98 0.92 6.76 -7.18
CA GLN A 98 1.80 7.60 -7.99
C GLN A 98 3.17 6.94 -8.07
N LYS A 99 3.57 6.55 -9.29
CA LYS A 99 4.90 6.03 -9.53
C LYS A 99 5.94 7.11 -9.24
N ILE A 100 6.97 6.74 -8.50
CA ILE A 100 8.11 7.60 -8.20
C ILE A 100 9.11 7.45 -9.34
N ASP A 101 9.40 8.55 -10.01
CA ASP A 101 10.47 8.64 -10.99
C ASP A 101 11.82 8.75 -10.28
N HIS A 102 12.42 7.59 -9.98
CA HIS A 102 13.71 7.56 -9.28
C HIS A 102 14.89 7.95 -10.17
N ASP A 103 14.73 8.04 -11.49
CA ASP A 103 15.82 8.45 -12.38
C ASP A 103 16.16 9.93 -12.15
N LEU A 104 15.17 10.73 -11.72
CA LEU A 104 15.36 12.11 -11.29
C LEU A 104 16.24 12.27 -10.05
N ILE A 105 16.45 11.21 -9.26
CA ILE A 105 17.27 11.21 -8.05
C ILE A 105 18.47 10.24 -8.14
N GLY A 106 18.89 9.87 -9.36
CA GLY A 106 20.07 9.04 -9.60
C GLY A 106 19.80 7.54 -9.70
N GLY A 107 18.55 7.13 -9.88
CA GLY A 107 18.12 5.74 -10.12
C GLY A 107 17.94 4.90 -8.86
N GLU A 108 18.38 5.40 -7.71
CA GLU A 108 18.13 4.76 -6.41
C GLU A 108 16.73 5.11 -5.89
N GLY A 109 16.05 4.10 -5.35
CA GLY A 109 14.73 4.29 -4.75
C GLY A 109 14.80 4.99 -3.39
N PRO A 110 13.64 5.42 -2.84
CA PRO A 110 13.56 6.00 -1.51
C PRO A 110 13.91 5.01 -0.38
N TYR A 111 13.95 3.71 -0.67
CA TYR A 111 14.32 2.64 0.26
C TYR A 111 15.26 1.62 -0.40
N PRO A 112 16.07 0.89 0.38
CA PRO A 112 16.74 -0.30 -0.11
C PRO A 112 15.73 -1.28 -0.71
N ARG A 113 16.05 -1.80 -1.90
CA ARG A 113 15.15 -2.70 -2.64
C ARG A 113 14.98 -4.01 -1.88
N ARG A 114 13.74 -4.45 -1.73
CA ARG A 114 13.41 -5.78 -1.24
C ARG A 114 13.49 -6.82 -2.36
N PHE A 115 13.11 -6.42 -3.58
CA PHE A 115 13.08 -7.31 -4.74
C PHE A 115 14.34 -7.22 -5.61
#